data_AF-A0A915YC37-F1
#
_entry.id   AF-A0A915YC37-F1
#
_cell.length_a   1.000
_cell.length_b   1.000
_cell.length_c   1.000
_cell.angle_alpha   90.00
_cell.angle_beta   90.00
_cell.angle_gamma   90.00
#
_symmetry.space_group_name_H-M   'P 1'
#
loop_
_entity.id
_entity.type
_entity.pdbx_description
1 polymer ?
#
loop_
_entity_poly.entity_id
_entity_poly.type
_entity_poly.pdbx_seq_one_letter_code
_entity_poly.pdbx_strand_id
1 'polypeptide(L)'
;MKEQEYSQKSDSSRATANDSAYKVTNFNEFVDHSPEAKEAQRLQNMVDNSQETTQMLEWQNKVATSEAQQEIESPLKELEQKTVQGRATQLVEDYSNWFGNNYVLENSLKYIDSDEMRVDGIIISWKIDGKIQTMTYTYEENRTFPEDMPQFVKNAIVSLDQLYSAEATQIDIGNKNIDIMGAFMEGSDHNITIKEGNINSYDPETNTIFFNDDDGILFRKDLSKGYVGDNVGMNSASSQLGHEFIHGYNDEFDNKNYDDRRKEKYEKGKDKPFFPNKEEKETTLNWANQINKKLGQEKRTNYMKVNYPTE
;
A
#
# COMPACT_ATOMS: atom_id res chain seq x y z
N MET A 1 -61.87 -7.96 -41.03
CA MET A 1 -63.27 -7.95 -40.57
C MET A 1 -63.31 -8.79 -39.29
N LYS A 2 -63.64 -8.33 -38.09
CA LYS A 2 -64.06 -7.03 -37.53
C LYS A 2 -63.58 -7.03 -36.06
N GLU A 3 -63.15 -5.87 -35.58
CA GLU A 3 -63.01 -5.54 -34.16
C GLU A 3 -64.38 -5.56 -33.47
N GLN A 4 -64.40 -5.77 -32.15
CA GLN A 4 -65.44 -5.21 -31.30
C GLN A 4 -64.91 -4.94 -29.89
N GLU A 5 -64.76 -3.65 -29.62
CA GLU A 5 -64.65 -3.03 -28.30
C GLU A 5 -65.93 -3.24 -27.49
N TYR A 6 -65.79 -3.26 -26.15
CA TYR A 6 -66.91 -3.00 -25.24
C TYR A 6 -66.50 -1.93 -24.22
N SER A 7 -67.42 -1.00 -24.03
CA SER A 7 -67.28 0.29 -23.38
C SER A 7 -68.33 0.42 -22.27
N GLN A 8 -68.04 1.29 -21.28
CA GLN A 8 -68.96 1.91 -20.31
C GLN A 8 -69.52 0.99 -19.19
N LYS A 9 -69.79 1.43 -17.96
CA LYS A 9 -70.01 2.78 -17.38
C LYS A 9 -69.97 2.72 -15.84
N SER A 10 -69.48 3.81 -15.25
CA SER A 10 -69.88 4.52 -14.02
C SER A 10 -70.85 3.89 -12.99
N ASP A 11 -70.54 4.04 -11.70
CA ASP A 11 -71.46 4.72 -10.79
C ASP A 11 -70.81 5.31 -9.54
N SER A 12 -71.36 6.45 -9.14
CA SER A 12 -70.94 7.35 -8.06
C SER A 12 -71.85 7.22 -6.84
N SER A 13 -71.31 7.31 -5.62
CA SER A 13 -72.04 7.89 -4.48
C SER A 13 -71.13 8.39 -3.35
N ARG A 14 -71.22 9.71 -3.13
CA ARG A 14 -71.13 10.50 -1.86
C ARG A 14 -71.41 9.70 -0.58
N ALA A 15 -71.03 10.11 0.64
CA ALA A 15 -70.23 11.18 1.24
C ALA A 15 -70.30 10.93 2.77
N THR A 16 -69.35 11.42 3.57
CA THR A 16 -69.62 12.21 4.80
C THR A 16 -68.31 12.71 5.41
N ALA A 17 -68.33 13.98 5.80
CA ALA A 17 -67.28 14.70 6.49
C ALA A 17 -67.08 14.20 7.94
N ASN A 18 -65.85 14.36 8.44
CA ASN A 18 -65.66 14.79 9.82
C ASN A 18 -64.39 15.61 9.94
N ASP A 19 -64.58 16.75 10.60
CA ASP A 19 -63.66 17.85 10.83
C ASP A 19 -62.84 17.55 12.09
N SER A 20 -61.52 17.78 12.05
CA SER A 20 -60.76 18.16 13.24
C SER A 20 -59.42 18.77 12.84
N ALA A 21 -59.29 20.05 13.16
CA ALA A 21 -58.12 20.87 13.00
C ALA A 21 -56.94 20.34 13.82
N TYR A 22 -55.77 20.20 13.17
CA TYR A 22 -54.47 20.31 13.83
C TYR A 22 -53.57 21.26 13.05
N LYS A 23 -52.95 22.15 13.84
CA LYS A 23 -52.13 23.29 13.45
C LYS A 23 -50.98 22.88 12.52
N VAL A 24 -50.90 23.54 11.36
CA VAL A 24 -49.68 23.60 10.55
C VAL A 24 -48.90 24.85 10.98
N THR A 25 -47.75 24.64 11.62
CA THR A 25 -46.73 25.68 11.80
C THR A 25 -45.60 25.45 10.80
N ASN A 26 -45.32 26.52 10.04
CA ASN A 26 -44.22 26.73 9.09
C ASN A 26 -42.86 26.17 9.53
N PHE A 27 -42.07 25.68 8.59
CA PHE A 27 -40.98 26.42 7.93
C PHE A 27 -40.30 25.48 6.93
N ASN A 28 -40.66 25.58 5.64
CA ASN A 28 -39.81 25.04 4.59
C ASN A 28 -38.64 26.00 4.44
N GLU A 29 -37.48 25.62 4.95
CA GLU A 29 -36.20 26.25 4.63
C GLU A 29 -35.98 26.13 3.12
N PHE A 30 -36.08 27.27 2.43
CA PHE A 30 -35.55 27.40 1.08
C PHE A 30 -34.02 27.30 1.18
N VAL A 31 -33.49 26.11 0.94
CA VAL A 31 -32.05 25.94 0.70
C VAL A 31 -31.75 26.57 -0.65
N ASP A 32 -31.08 27.71 -0.64
CA ASP A 32 -30.60 28.34 -1.86
C ASP A 32 -29.51 27.46 -2.48
N HIS A 33 -29.79 26.92 -3.67
CA HIS A 33 -28.86 26.08 -4.43
C HIS A 33 -28.06 26.88 -5.47
N SER A 34 -28.07 28.20 -5.36
CA SER A 34 -27.25 29.07 -6.21
C SER A 34 -25.75 28.68 -6.12
N PRO A 35 -25.00 28.81 -7.23
CA PRO A 35 -23.55 28.64 -7.23
C PRO A 35 -22.85 29.48 -6.14
N GLU A 36 -23.39 30.65 -5.85
CA GLU A 36 -22.90 31.57 -4.82
C GLU A 36 -23.11 31.01 -3.39
N ALA A 37 -24.25 30.39 -3.11
CA ALA A 37 -24.51 29.73 -1.82
C ALA A 37 -23.60 28.51 -1.60
N LYS A 38 -23.31 27.76 -2.67
CA LYS A 38 -22.37 26.62 -2.62
C LYS A 38 -20.93 27.07 -2.39
N GLU A 39 -20.50 28.18 -3.00
CA GLU A 39 -19.17 28.74 -2.78
C GLU A 39 -19.03 29.34 -1.37
N ALA A 40 -20.06 30.01 -0.86
CA ALA A 40 -20.08 30.50 0.52
C ALA A 40 -19.97 29.36 1.55
N GLN A 41 -20.68 28.26 1.33
CA GLN A 41 -20.59 27.07 2.20
C GLN A 41 -19.22 26.39 2.11
N ARG A 42 -18.63 26.33 0.91
CA ARG A 42 -17.25 25.82 0.72
C ARG A 42 -16.22 26.68 1.45
N LEU A 43 -16.35 28.01 1.38
CA LEU A 43 -15.45 28.93 2.08
C LEU A 43 -15.60 28.85 3.61
N GLN A 44 -16.83 28.69 4.12
CA GLN A 44 -17.07 28.50 5.54
C GLN A 44 -16.39 27.22 6.06
N ASN A 45 -16.55 26.10 5.34
CA ASN A 45 -15.90 24.84 5.69
C ASN A 45 -14.36 24.94 5.68
N MET A 46 -13.78 25.79 4.82
CA MET A 46 -12.33 26.04 4.81
C MET A 46 -11.88 26.86 6.03
N VAL A 47 -12.69 27.83 6.48
CA VAL A 47 -12.41 28.62 7.68
C VAL A 47 -12.49 27.74 8.92
N ASP A 48 -13.51 26.89 9.02
CA ASP A 48 -13.71 26.00 10.17
C ASP A 48 -12.57 24.97 10.27
N ASN A 49 -12.16 24.37 9.15
CA ASN A 49 -11.02 23.46 9.10
C ASN A 49 -9.68 24.15 9.47
N SER A 50 -9.52 25.45 9.18
CA SER A 50 -8.32 26.21 9.55
C SER A 50 -8.25 26.53 11.05
N GLN A 51 -9.40 26.69 11.70
CA GLN A 51 -9.49 26.90 13.14
C GLN A 51 -9.19 25.60 13.90
N GLU A 52 -9.67 24.46 13.41
CA GLU A 52 -9.35 23.14 13.98
C GLU A 52 -7.86 22.80 13.87
N THR A 53 -7.23 23.11 12.73
CA THR A 53 -5.77 22.90 12.58
C THR A 53 -4.96 23.80 13.49
N THR A 54 -5.40 25.04 13.74
CA THR A 54 -4.74 25.96 14.67
C THR A 54 -4.85 25.48 16.12
N GLN A 55 -6.02 24.98 16.53
CA GLN A 55 -6.23 24.43 17.88
C GLN A 55 -5.42 23.14 18.12
N MET A 56 -5.28 22.29 17.10
CA MET A 56 -4.48 21.07 17.16
C MET A 56 -2.97 21.37 17.30
N LEU A 57 -2.46 22.38 16.57
CA LEU A 57 -1.06 22.82 16.68
C LEU A 57 -0.76 23.48 18.03
N GLU A 58 -1.71 24.23 18.59
CA GLU A 58 -1.59 24.79 19.95
C GLU A 58 -1.59 23.68 21.02
N TRP A 59 -2.40 22.64 20.85
CA TRP A 59 -2.40 21.47 21.73
C TRP A 59 -1.08 20.69 21.66
N GLN A 60 -0.57 20.40 20.46
CA GLN A 60 0.71 19.70 20.26
C GLN A 60 1.90 20.46 20.87
N ASN A 61 1.94 21.78 20.72
CA ASN A 61 2.99 22.61 21.33
C ASN A 61 2.90 22.64 22.86
N LYS A 62 1.70 22.53 23.43
CA LYS A 62 1.48 22.49 24.88
C LYS A 62 1.89 21.14 25.50
N VAL A 63 1.70 20.04 24.77
CA VAL A 63 2.16 18.69 25.18
C VAL A 63 3.69 18.58 25.09
N ALA A 64 4.28 19.08 24.01
CA ALA A 64 5.75 19.06 23.82
C ALA A 64 6.52 19.88 24.87
N THR A 65 5.91 20.94 25.42
CA THR A 65 6.52 21.77 26.47
C THR A 65 6.31 21.24 27.87
N SER A 66 5.29 20.41 28.14
CA SER A 66 5.09 19.78 29.44
C SER A 66 5.92 18.50 29.64
N GLU A 67 6.22 17.75 28.58
CA GLU A 67 6.99 16.50 28.66
C GLU A 67 8.52 16.74 28.68
N ALA A 68 8.99 17.89 28.18
CA ALA A 68 10.41 18.23 28.17
C ALA A 68 10.95 18.79 29.52
N GLN A 69 10.12 18.91 30.56
CA GLN A 69 10.52 19.51 31.84
C GLN A 69 10.59 18.54 33.04
N GLN A 70 10.47 17.21 32.85
CA GLN A 70 10.41 16.29 34.00
C GLN A 70 11.45 15.18 34.15
N GLU A 71 12.36 14.90 33.20
CA GLU A 71 13.36 13.84 33.43
C GLU A 71 14.71 14.09 32.73
N ILE A 72 15.50 15.06 33.19
CA ILE A 72 16.96 14.99 33.03
C ILE A 72 17.60 15.61 34.27
N GLU A 73 17.83 14.81 35.30
CA GLU A 73 19.03 14.93 36.14
C GLU A 73 19.25 13.63 36.95
N SER A 74 20.34 12.93 36.62
CA SER A 74 21.00 11.85 37.39
C SER A 74 20.44 10.41 37.21
N PRO A 75 21.25 9.37 36.88
CA PRO A 75 22.71 9.25 36.88
C PRO A 75 23.29 8.50 35.64
N LEU A 76 23.82 9.23 34.66
CA LEU A 76 24.49 8.65 33.46
C LEU A 76 26.02 8.81 33.48
N LYS A 77 26.63 8.83 34.68
CA LYS A 77 28.08 9.10 34.84
C LYS A 77 28.90 8.00 35.53
N GLU A 78 28.39 6.79 35.70
CA GLU A 78 29.12 5.76 36.46
C GLU A 78 29.20 4.35 35.82
N LEU A 79 28.95 4.20 34.52
CA LEU A 79 28.99 2.86 33.87
C LEU A 79 29.77 2.76 32.55
N GLU A 80 30.50 3.79 32.15
CA GLU A 80 31.46 3.70 31.04
C GLU A 80 32.89 3.65 31.60
N GLN A 81 33.46 2.45 31.77
CA GLN A 81 34.90 2.17 31.52
C GLN A 81 35.43 0.76 31.88
N LYS A 82 34.62 -0.25 32.21
CA LYS A 82 35.14 -1.62 32.37
C LYS A 82 34.26 -2.65 31.66
N THR A 83 34.93 -3.63 31.06
CA THR A 83 34.41 -4.87 30.44
C THR A 83 33.79 -4.80 29.03
N VAL A 84 34.60 -4.49 28.00
CA VAL A 84 34.23 -4.81 26.59
C VAL A 84 35.08 -5.94 25.97
N GLN A 85 36.29 -6.25 26.46
CA GLN A 85 37.15 -7.22 25.76
C GLN A 85 37.19 -8.66 26.32
N GLY A 86 36.60 -8.92 27.49
CA GLY A 86 36.71 -10.24 28.15
C GLY A 86 35.51 -11.18 27.99
N ARG A 87 34.35 -10.71 27.50
CA ARG A 87 33.12 -11.52 27.39
C ARG A 87 32.81 -12.04 25.99
N ALA A 88 33.39 -11.46 24.94
CA ALA A 88 33.14 -11.88 23.56
C ALA A 88 33.72 -13.27 23.26
N THR A 89 34.86 -13.63 23.85
CA THR A 89 35.55 -14.89 23.55
C THR A 89 34.88 -16.11 24.18
N GLN A 90 34.25 -15.95 25.36
CA GLN A 90 33.58 -17.07 26.05
C GLN A 90 32.26 -17.47 25.38
N LEU A 91 31.54 -16.50 24.79
CA LEU A 91 30.27 -16.75 24.09
C LEU A 91 30.45 -17.53 22.77
N VAL A 92 31.61 -17.38 22.10
CA VAL A 92 31.90 -18.06 20.82
C VAL A 92 32.28 -19.53 21.03
N GLU A 93 32.98 -19.86 22.14
CA GLU A 93 33.28 -21.25 22.50
C GLU A 93 32.06 -22.02 23.00
N ASP A 94 31.14 -21.35 23.70
CA ASP A 94 29.88 -21.97 24.16
C ASP A 94 28.90 -22.21 22.98
N TYR A 95 28.89 -21.35 21.95
CA TYR A 95 28.04 -21.50 20.76
C TYR A 95 28.47 -22.64 19.83
N SER A 96 29.76 -22.91 19.72
CA SER A 96 30.29 -23.94 18.81
C SER A 96 30.01 -25.37 19.30
N ASN A 97 29.77 -25.54 20.60
CA ASN A 97 29.48 -26.84 21.21
C ASN A 97 27.98 -27.19 21.26
N TRP A 98 27.08 -26.25 20.91
CA TRP A 98 25.63 -26.47 21.00
C TRP A 98 25.00 -27.02 19.72
N PHE A 99 25.59 -26.77 18.55
CA PHE A 99 25.07 -27.27 17.26
C PHE A 99 25.76 -28.56 16.81
N GLY A 100 25.61 -29.60 17.62
CA GLY A 100 25.77 -30.97 17.16
C GLY A 100 24.56 -31.39 16.33
N ASN A 101 24.81 -31.80 15.08
CA ASN A 101 23.96 -32.61 14.19
C ASN A 101 22.49 -32.80 14.63
N ASN A 102 21.56 -32.04 14.05
CA ASN A 102 20.29 -32.56 13.53
C ASN A 102 19.57 -31.49 12.70
N TYR A 103 19.32 -31.83 11.43
CA TYR A 103 18.31 -31.20 10.59
C TYR A 103 16.93 -31.37 11.24
N VAL A 104 16.12 -30.30 11.28
CA VAL A 104 14.65 -30.23 11.10
C VAL A 104 14.06 -29.01 11.84
N LEU A 105 13.46 -28.11 11.07
CA LEU A 105 12.36 -27.16 11.38
C LEU A 105 12.42 -26.39 12.71
N GLU A 106 13.02 -25.20 12.72
CA GLU A 106 12.57 -24.09 13.58
C GLU A 106 12.73 -22.76 12.83
N ASN A 107 11.62 -22.09 12.56
CA ASN A 107 11.57 -20.69 12.12
C ASN A 107 12.01 -19.78 13.29
N SER A 108 13.29 -19.81 13.63
CA SER A 108 13.85 -18.86 14.59
C SER A 108 13.90 -17.48 13.93
N LEU A 109 13.02 -16.58 14.36
CA LEU A 109 13.17 -15.14 14.19
C LEU A 109 14.59 -14.75 14.62
N LYS A 110 15.47 -14.46 13.65
CA LYS A 110 16.81 -13.97 13.94
C LYS A 110 16.68 -12.46 14.16
N TYR A 111 16.95 -12.01 15.39
CA TYR A 111 17.24 -10.61 15.64
C TYR A 111 18.60 -10.30 15.00
N ILE A 112 18.59 -9.58 13.88
CA ILE A 112 19.80 -9.17 13.17
C ILE A 112 20.05 -7.69 13.50
N ASP A 113 21.18 -7.44 14.15
CA ASP A 113 21.71 -6.10 14.41
C ASP A 113 22.02 -5.41 13.07
N SER A 114 21.65 -4.13 12.95
CA SER A 114 21.18 -3.52 11.70
C SER A 114 22.24 -3.19 10.65
N ASP A 115 23.53 -3.45 10.90
CA ASP A 115 24.55 -2.73 10.16
C ASP A 115 25.49 -3.58 9.28
N GLU A 116 25.46 -4.92 9.26
CA GLU A 116 26.47 -5.64 8.43
C GLU A 116 26.17 -7.08 7.94
N MET A 117 24.92 -7.58 8.01
CA MET A 117 24.57 -8.83 7.31
C MET A 117 23.63 -8.54 6.16
N ARG A 118 24.18 -8.49 4.94
CA ARG A 118 23.41 -8.75 3.72
C ARG A 118 22.93 -10.19 3.80
N VAL A 119 21.70 -10.36 4.28
CA VAL A 119 20.99 -11.62 4.13
C VAL A 119 20.50 -11.65 2.70
N ASP A 120 20.88 -12.66 1.93
CA ASP A 120 20.37 -12.85 0.57
C ASP A 120 18.86 -13.15 0.63
N GLY A 121 18.12 -12.74 -0.39
CA GLY A 121 16.69 -13.02 -0.48
C GLY A 121 15.78 -11.80 -0.46
N ILE A 122 14.48 -12.11 -0.47
CA ILE A 122 13.41 -11.13 -0.24
C ILE A 122 13.22 -11.03 1.27
N ILE A 123 13.55 -9.88 1.85
CA ILE A 123 13.49 -9.65 3.30
C ILE A 123 12.23 -8.87 3.63
N ILE A 124 11.41 -9.33 4.58
CA ILE A 124 10.30 -8.56 5.14
C ILE A 124 10.78 -7.94 6.44
N SER A 125 10.64 -6.63 6.60
CA SER A 125 11.09 -5.87 7.76
C SER A 125 9.96 -5.05 8.38
N TRP A 126 9.77 -5.17 9.69
CA TRP A 126 8.75 -4.47 10.46
C TRP A 126 9.29 -4.03 11.82
N LYS A 127 8.51 -3.27 12.60
CA LYS A 127 8.91 -2.81 13.94
C LYS A 127 8.00 -3.37 15.02
N ILE A 128 8.60 -3.80 16.14
CA ILE A 128 7.92 -4.13 17.40
C ILE A 128 8.63 -3.35 18.51
N ASP A 129 7.89 -2.52 19.26
CA ASP A 129 8.43 -1.71 20.36
C ASP A 129 9.70 -0.92 19.99
N GLY A 130 9.69 -0.32 18.80
CA GLY A 130 10.82 0.45 18.26
C GLY A 130 11.99 -0.37 17.74
N LYS A 131 11.98 -1.70 17.89
CA LYS A 131 13.03 -2.60 17.39
C LYS A 131 12.66 -3.15 16.02
N ILE A 132 13.61 -3.13 15.10
CA ILE A 132 13.45 -3.73 13.77
C ILE A 132 13.46 -5.25 13.93
N GLN A 133 12.47 -5.88 13.32
CA GLN A 133 12.37 -7.31 13.09
C GLN A 133 12.52 -7.58 11.60
N THR A 134 13.10 -8.72 11.26
CA THR A 134 13.23 -9.16 9.87
C THR A 134 12.93 -10.65 9.72
N MET A 135 12.47 -11.03 8.54
CA MET A 135 12.44 -12.43 8.11
C MET A 135 12.75 -12.52 6.62
N THR A 136 13.41 -13.61 6.20
CA THR A 136 13.57 -13.92 4.78
C THR A 136 12.35 -14.69 4.30
N TYR A 137 11.72 -14.20 3.23
CA TYR A 137 10.61 -14.88 2.60
C TYR A 137 11.07 -16.17 1.92
N THR A 138 10.31 -17.24 2.13
CA THR A 138 10.40 -18.51 1.41
C THR A 138 8.98 -18.96 1.13
N TYR A 139 8.69 -19.42 -0.08
CA TYR A 139 7.34 -19.86 -0.45
C TYR A 139 6.93 -21.14 0.29
N GLU A 140 5.65 -21.22 0.69
CA GLU A 140 5.05 -22.39 1.33
C GLU A 140 3.60 -22.56 0.86
N GLU A 141 3.27 -23.70 0.23
CA GLU A 141 1.97 -23.93 -0.42
C GLU A 141 0.79 -23.92 0.56
N ASN A 142 0.98 -24.43 1.78
CA ASN A 142 -0.08 -24.58 2.77
C ASN A 142 0.23 -23.80 4.05
N ARG A 143 0.73 -22.57 3.87
CA ARG A 143 1.19 -21.72 4.97
C ARG A 143 0.09 -21.44 5.98
N THR A 144 0.45 -21.53 7.26
CA THR A 144 -0.34 -21.01 8.37
C THR A 144 0.43 -19.91 9.09
N PHE A 145 -0.27 -18.89 9.55
CA PHE A 145 0.35 -17.78 10.28
C PHE A 145 0.21 -17.97 11.80
N PRO A 146 1.25 -17.65 12.58
CA PRO A 146 1.12 -17.45 14.02
C PRO A 146 0.04 -16.40 14.33
N GLU A 147 -0.70 -16.61 15.42
CA GLU A 147 -1.79 -15.72 15.83
C GLU A 147 -1.26 -14.29 16.07
N ASP A 148 -0.09 -14.19 16.70
CA ASP A 148 0.60 -12.96 17.09
C ASP A 148 1.42 -12.30 15.96
N MET A 149 1.48 -12.90 14.77
CA MET A 149 2.20 -12.28 13.66
C MET A 149 1.49 -10.98 13.22
N PRO A 150 2.24 -9.86 13.04
CA PRO A 150 1.66 -8.58 12.63
C PRO A 150 0.92 -8.67 11.29
N GLN A 151 -0.16 -7.88 11.16
CA GLN A 151 -1.01 -7.92 9.97
C GLN A 151 -0.25 -7.57 8.68
N PHE A 152 0.57 -6.52 8.70
CA PHE A 152 1.46 -6.17 7.60
C PHE A 152 2.31 -7.36 7.11
N VAL A 153 2.90 -8.11 8.05
CA VAL A 153 3.75 -9.26 7.71
C VAL A 153 2.91 -10.37 7.05
N LYS A 154 1.71 -10.65 7.58
CA LYS A 154 0.78 -11.61 6.98
C LYS A 154 0.43 -11.19 5.54
N ASN A 155 0.02 -9.95 5.34
CA ASN A 155 -0.41 -9.44 4.03
C ASN A 155 0.75 -9.38 3.01
N ALA A 156 1.95 -9.01 3.45
CA ALA A 156 3.15 -9.07 2.63
C ALA A 156 3.45 -10.50 2.17
N ILE A 157 3.40 -11.47 3.08
CA ILE A 157 3.60 -12.89 2.75
C ILE A 157 2.52 -13.40 1.80
N VAL A 158 1.24 -13.10 2.06
CA VAL A 158 0.14 -13.49 1.15
C VAL A 158 0.34 -12.90 -0.24
N SER A 159 0.77 -11.64 -0.34
CA SER A 159 1.03 -10.98 -1.62
C SER A 159 2.18 -11.63 -2.37
N LEU A 160 3.26 -12.00 -1.67
CA LEU A 160 4.40 -12.73 -2.23
C LEU A 160 4.03 -14.15 -2.64
N ASP A 161 3.26 -14.87 -1.83
CA ASP A 161 2.77 -16.23 -2.13
C ASP A 161 1.88 -16.21 -3.38
N GLN A 162 1.03 -15.19 -3.55
CA GLN A 162 0.21 -14.99 -4.76
C GLN A 162 1.06 -14.72 -5.99
N LEU A 163 2.07 -13.84 -5.89
CA LEU A 163 2.99 -13.57 -6.99
C LEU A 163 3.78 -14.82 -7.39
N TYR A 164 4.30 -15.55 -6.41
CA TYR A 164 5.11 -16.74 -6.64
C TYR A 164 4.27 -17.89 -7.23
N SER A 165 3.15 -18.24 -6.60
CA SER A 165 2.30 -19.36 -7.03
C SER A 165 1.66 -19.16 -8.41
N ALA A 166 1.41 -17.91 -8.82
CA ALA A 166 0.92 -17.59 -10.15
C ALA A 166 2.06 -17.42 -11.19
N GLU A 167 3.32 -17.65 -10.80
CA GLU A 167 4.52 -17.33 -11.59
C GLU A 167 4.48 -15.89 -12.13
N ALA A 168 3.86 -14.98 -11.38
CA ALA A 168 3.40 -13.68 -11.89
C ALA A 168 4.57 -12.79 -12.32
N THR A 169 5.71 -12.93 -11.64
CA THR A 169 6.94 -12.15 -11.84
C THR A 169 7.88 -12.75 -12.89
N GLN A 170 7.50 -13.85 -13.54
CA GLN A 170 8.16 -14.35 -14.75
C GLN A 170 7.63 -13.61 -15.98
N ILE A 171 8.35 -12.56 -16.40
CA ILE A 171 7.91 -11.63 -17.45
C ILE A 171 8.96 -11.49 -18.56
N ASP A 172 8.50 -11.05 -19.73
CA ASP A 172 9.38 -10.73 -20.85
C ASP A 172 9.85 -9.28 -20.77
N ILE A 173 11.16 -9.07 -20.62
CA ILE A 173 11.84 -7.77 -20.74
C ILE A 173 12.75 -7.82 -21.98
N GLY A 174 12.36 -7.08 -23.02
CA GLY A 174 13.01 -7.19 -24.32
C GLY A 174 12.74 -8.56 -24.96
N ASN A 175 13.79 -9.33 -25.21
CA ASN A 175 13.71 -10.68 -25.79
C ASN A 175 14.05 -11.79 -24.79
N LYS A 176 14.05 -11.48 -23.49
CA LYS A 176 14.38 -12.42 -22.43
C LYS A 176 13.18 -12.59 -21.50
N ASN A 177 12.88 -13.85 -21.16
CA ASN A 177 12.00 -14.19 -20.07
C ASN A 177 12.82 -14.20 -18.78
N ILE A 178 12.38 -13.45 -17.78
CA ILE A 178 13.09 -13.22 -16.52
C ILE A 178 12.15 -13.54 -15.37
N ASP A 179 12.62 -14.33 -14.41
CA ASP A 179 11.97 -14.50 -13.10
C ASP A 179 12.52 -13.46 -12.11
N ILE A 180 11.75 -12.39 -11.89
CA ILE A 180 12.20 -11.29 -11.05
C ILE A 180 12.33 -11.71 -9.58
N MET A 181 11.32 -12.41 -9.03
CA MET A 181 11.41 -12.86 -7.64
C MET A 181 12.47 -13.94 -7.47
N GLY A 182 12.57 -14.86 -8.45
CA GLY A 182 13.62 -15.86 -8.50
C GLY A 182 15.02 -15.24 -8.43
N ALA A 183 15.27 -14.15 -9.16
CA ALA A 183 16.55 -13.45 -9.15
C ALA A 183 16.95 -12.94 -7.74
N PHE A 184 15.99 -12.44 -6.95
CA PHE A 184 16.24 -12.03 -5.57
C PHE A 184 16.30 -13.20 -4.58
N MET A 185 15.60 -14.30 -4.85
CA MET A 185 15.59 -15.48 -3.97
C MET A 185 16.83 -16.37 -4.12
N GLU A 186 17.38 -16.46 -5.33
CA GLU A 186 18.51 -17.34 -5.67
C GLU A 186 19.86 -16.61 -5.73
N GLY A 187 19.84 -15.28 -5.87
CA GLY A 187 21.04 -14.47 -6.03
C GLY A 187 21.82 -14.31 -4.73
N SER A 188 23.00 -14.95 -4.64
CA SER A 188 24.01 -14.55 -3.65
C SER A 188 24.48 -13.14 -4.01
N ASP A 189 24.39 -12.19 -3.08
CA ASP A 189 24.80 -10.77 -3.18
C ASP A 189 23.70 -9.75 -3.53
N HIS A 190 22.48 -10.19 -3.84
CA HIS A 190 21.34 -9.30 -4.07
C HIS A 190 20.21 -9.63 -3.11
N ASN A 191 19.72 -8.62 -2.39
CA ASN A 191 18.53 -8.72 -1.57
C ASN A 191 17.56 -7.63 -1.96
N ILE A 192 16.33 -7.71 -1.48
CA ILE A 192 15.37 -6.61 -1.57
C ILE A 192 14.54 -6.63 -0.30
N THR A 193 14.43 -5.46 0.34
CA THR A 193 13.69 -5.35 1.60
C THR A 193 12.28 -4.84 1.34
N ILE A 194 11.28 -5.45 1.95
CA ILE A 194 9.89 -5.00 1.95
C ILE A 194 9.59 -4.43 3.33
N LYS A 195 9.14 -3.18 3.38
CA LYS A 195 8.73 -2.48 4.60
C LYS A 195 7.32 -1.95 4.44
N GLU A 196 6.64 -1.78 5.56
CA GLU A 196 5.34 -1.11 5.59
C GLU A 196 5.47 0.31 5.05
N GLY A 197 4.56 0.69 4.17
CA GLY A 197 4.53 1.98 3.52
C GLY A 197 3.10 2.49 3.36
N ASN A 198 2.91 3.81 3.48
CA ASN A 198 1.62 4.43 3.19
C ASN A 198 1.29 4.45 1.69
N ILE A 199 2.32 4.27 0.85
CA ILE A 199 2.22 4.15 -0.61
C ILE A 199 3.14 3.04 -1.08
N ASN A 200 2.79 2.44 -2.22
CA ASN A 200 3.65 1.52 -2.94
C ASN A 200 4.75 2.31 -3.68
N SER A 201 6.01 2.05 -3.35
CA SER A 201 7.17 2.64 -4.01
C SER A 201 8.46 1.87 -3.75
N TYR A 202 9.33 1.77 -4.76
CA TYR A 202 10.70 1.30 -4.63
C TYR A 202 11.70 2.46 -4.39
N ASP A 203 12.57 2.28 -3.40
CA ASP A 203 13.72 3.14 -3.11
C ASP A 203 15.04 2.47 -3.54
N PRO A 204 15.72 3.00 -4.59
CA PRO A 204 16.98 2.46 -5.08
C PRO A 204 18.16 2.69 -4.14
N GLU A 205 18.10 3.67 -3.23
CA GLU A 205 19.25 3.95 -2.33
C GLU A 205 19.40 2.86 -1.28
N THR A 206 18.28 2.27 -0.85
CA THR A 206 18.22 1.26 0.20
C THR A 206 17.71 -0.08 -0.28
N ASN A 207 17.49 -0.23 -1.59
CA ASN A 207 16.88 -1.39 -2.23
C ASN A 207 15.67 -1.92 -1.43
N THR A 208 14.76 -0.98 -1.16
CA THR A 208 13.60 -1.19 -0.29
C THR A 208 12.33 -0.88 -1.05
N ILE A 209 11.40 -1.83 -1.06
CA ILE A 209 10.00 -1.61 -1.41
C ILE A 209 9.26 -1.17 -0.15
N PHE A 210 8.71 0.04 -0.18
CA PHE A 210 7.66 0.46 0.73
C PHE A 210 6.34 -0.07 0.17
N PHE A 211 5.70 -0.97 0.90
CA PHE A 211 4.52 -1.70 0.48
C PHE A 211 3.32 -1.22 1.30
N ASN A 212 2.31 -0.70 0.59
CA ASN A 212 0.98 -0.47 1.16
C ASN A 212 0.18 -1.74 0.91
N ASP A 213 0.04 -2.53 1.97
CA ASP A 213 -0.63 -3.83 1.97
C ASP A 213 -2.14 -3.74 2.20
N ASP A 214 -2.61 -2.61 2.71
CA ASP A 214 -4.02 -2.33 2.98
C ASP A 214 -4.81 -1.95 1.73
N ASP A 215 -4.14 -1.49 0.67
CA ASP A 215 -4.80 -0.94 -0.51
C ASP A 215 -4.40 -1.64 -1.83
N GLY A 216 -5.43 -2.01 -2.59
CA GLY A 216 -5.33 -2.18 -4.04
C GLY A 216 -5.50 -0.85 -4.77
N ILE A 217 -5.53 -0.90 -6.11
CA ILE A 217 -5.79 0.29 -6.93
C ILE A 217 -6.96 0.12 -7.91
N LEU A 218 -7.76 1.16 -8.01
CA LEU A 218 -8.73 1.40 -9.07
C LEU A 218 -8.10 2.31 -10.12
N PHE A 219 -8.31 2.03 -11.39
CA PHE A 219 -7.89 2.90 -12.49
C PHE A 219 -8.99 2.99 -13.55
N ARG A 220 -8.92 4.02 -14.40
CA ARG A 220 -9.84 4.13 -15.54
C ARG A 220 -9.25 3.42 -16.74
N LYS A 221 -10.01 2.55 -17.41
CA LYS A 221 -9.57 1.91 -18.66
C LYS A 221 -9.46 2.93 -19.80
N ASP A 222 -10.42 3.85 -19.85
CA ASP A 222 -10.49 5.00 -20.74
C ASP A 222 -10.47 6.30 -19.94
N LEU A 223 -9.42 7.11 -20.14
CA LEU A 223 -9.20 8.38 -19.45
C LEU A 223 -10.18 9.48 -19.84
N SER A 224 -10.91 9.34 -20.95
CA SER A 224 -11.93 10.29 -21.37
C SER A 224 -13.25 10.14 -20.59
N LYS A 225 -13.43 9.02 -19.89
CA LYS A 225 -14.64 8.69 -19.12
C LYS A 225 -14.41 8.83 -17.61
N GLY A 226 -15.47 8.90 -16.82
CA GLY A 226 -15.40 8.90 -15.34
C GLY A 226 -15.10 7.51 -14.75
N TYR A 227 -14.98 7.42 -13.42
CA TYR A 227 -14.91 6.16 -12.68
C TYR A 227 -16.31 5.56 -12.52
N VAL A 228 -16.86 4.99 -13.60
CA VAL A 228 -18.22 4.43 -13.60
C VAL A 228 -18.27 3.11 -14.34
N GLY A 229 -18.98 2.14 -13.76
CA GLY A 229 -19.26 0.83 -14.34
C GLY A 229 -18.02 0.14 -14.92
N ASP A 230 -18.17 -0.37 -16.13
CA ASP A 230 -17.17 -1.19 -16.84
C ASP A 230 -15.87 -0.45 -17.17
N ASN A 231 -15.82 0.88 -17.00
CA ASN A 231 -14.61 1.68 -17.20
C ASN A 231 -13.64 1.65 -16.02
N VAL A 232 -14.02 1.04 -14.90
CA VAL A 232 -13.14 0.88 -13.74
C VAL A 232 -12.37 -0.43 -13.89
N GLY A 233 -11.06 -0.32 -13.80
CA GLY A 233 -10.11 -1.41 -13.72
C GLY A 233 -9.62 -1.63 -12.30
N MET A 234 -9.36 -2.87 -11.88
CA MET A 234 -8.86 -3.18 -10.53
C MET A 234 -7.54 -3.96 -10.56
N ASN A 235 -6.59 -3.56 -9.70
CA ASN A 235 -5.42 -4.35 -9.37
C ASN A 235 -5.28 -4.50 -7.85
N SER A 236 -4.78 -5.66 -7.40
CA SER A 236 -4.58 -5.93 -5.96
C SER A 236 -3.30 -5.29 -5.41
N ALA A 237 -3.14 -5.31 -4.08
CA ALA A 237 -1.89 -5.01 -3.41
C ALA A 237 -0.73 -5.87 -3.97
N SER A 238 -0.93 -7.18 -4.17
CA SER A 238 0.05 -8.07 -4.82
C SER A 238 0.49 -7.61 -6.21
N SER A 239 -0.42 -7.08 -7.04
CA SER A 239 -0.06 -6.47 -8.32
C SER A 239 0.78 -5.20 -8.14
N GLN A 240 0.45 -4.35 -7.16
CA GLN A 240 1.30 -3.19 -6.81
C GLN A 240 2.68 -3.64 -6.33
N LEU A 241 2.76 -4.66 -5.47
CA LEU A 241 4.03 -5.22 -5.01
C LEU A 241 4.86 -5.74 -6.19
N GLY A 242 4.24 -6.48 -7.10
CA GLY A 242 4.88 -6.96 -8.33
C GLY A 242 5.39 -5.82 -9.23
N HIS A 243 4.68 -4.69 -9.28
CA HIS A 243 5.14 -3.48 -9.98
C HIS A 243 6.43 -2.94 -9.36
N GLU A 244 6.50 -2.84 -8.03
CA GLU A 244 7.71 -2.35 -7.35
C GLU A 244 8.90 -3.34 -7.46
N PHE A 245 8.63 -4.64 -7.50
CA PHE A 245 9.67 -5.65 -7.80
C PHE A 245 10.32 -5.44 -9.17
N ILE A 246 9.56 -5.00 -10.18
CA ILE A 246 10.14 -4.68 -11.50
C ILE A 246 11.11 -3.51 -11.39
N HIS A 247 10.79 -2.48 -10.61
CA HIS A 247 11.72 -1.38 -10.37
C HIS A 247 12.99 -1.85 -9.66
N GLY A 248 12.84 -2.66 -8.61
CA GLY A 248 13.99 -3.25 -7.91
C GLY A 248 14.87 -4.10 -8.83
N TYR A 249 14.26 -4.95 -9.66
CA TYR A 249 15.01 -5.76 -10.61
C TYR A 249 15.75 -4.90 -11.64
N ASN A 250 15.08 -3.91 -12.21
CA ASN A 250 15.69 -3.03 -13.19
C ASN A 250 16.85 -2.23 -12.60
N ASP A 251 16.72 -1.78 -11.36
CA ASP A 251 17.77 -1.04 -10.67
C ASP A 251 18.98 -1.91 -10.33
N GLU A 252 18.77 -3.14 -9.85
CA GLU A 252 19.84 -4.04 -9.43
C GLU A 252 20.52 -4.77 -10.58
N PHE A 253 19.75 -5.24 -11.57
CA PHE A 253 20.25 -6.12 -12.64
C PHE A 253 20.35 -5.43 -14.00
N ASP A 254 19.76 -4.24 -14.17
CA ASP A 254 19.79 -3.44 -15.41
C ASP A 254 20.02 -1.94 -15.13
N ASN A 255 20.81 -1.64 -14.08
CA ASN A 255 20.94 -0.31 -13.48
C ASN A 255 21.09 0.82 -14.50
N LYS A 256 21.98 0.66 -15.49
CA LYS A 256 22.24 1.69 -16.49
C LYS A 256 20.98 2.06 -17.27
N ASN A 257 20.24 1.07 -17.77
CA ASN A 257 19.05 1.35 -18.57
C ASN A 257 17.89 1.83 -17.70
N TYR A 258 17.78 1.34 -16.46
CA TYR A 258 16.87 1.88 -15.45
C TYR A 258 17.10 3.39 -15.26
N ASP A 259 18.35 3.78 -15.03
CA ASP A 259 18.77 5.17 -14.84
C ASP A 259 18.45 6.05 -16.05
N ASP A 260 18.75 5.55 -17.25
CA ASP A 260 18.47 6.25 -18.50
C ASP A 260 16.95 6.48 -18.68
N ARG A 261 16.11 5.48 -18.36
CA ARG A 261 14.65 5.59 -18.43
C ARG A 261 14.08 6.54 -17.36
N ARG A 262 14.66 6.61 -16.16
CA ARG A 262 14.25 7.58 -15.12
C ARG A 262 14.60 9.02 -15.47
N LYS A 263 15.71 9.24 -16.18
CA LYS A 263 16.15 10.57 -16.67
C LYS A 263 15.28 11.08 -17.82
N GLU A 264 14.68 10.19 -18.61
CA GLU A 264 13.74 10.52 -19.68
C GLU A 264 12.36 10.90 -19.12
N LYS A 265 12.21 12.14 -18.67
CA LYS A 265 10.98 12.69 -18.08
C LYS A 265 9.96 13.09 -19.15
N TYR A 266 8.68 12.87 -18.85
CA TYR A 266 7.58 13.37 -19.69
C TYR A 266 7.11 14.75 -19.21
N GLU A 267 6.61 15.57 -20.14
CA GLU A 267 6.09 16.88 -19.79
C GLU A 267 4.74 16.75 -19.08
N LYS A 268 4.68 17.26 -17.84
CA LYS A 268 3.46 17.28 -17.02
C LYS A 268 2.33 17.98 -17.79
N GLY A 269 1.22 17.28 -18.01
CA GLY A 269 0.03 17.84 -18.64
C GLY A 269 -0.08 17.66 -20.15
N LYS A 270 1.00 17.29 -20.86
CA LYS A 270 0.95 17.10 -22.32
C LYS A 270 0.77 15.65 -22.73
N ASP A 271 1.46 14.73 -22.06
CA ASP A 271 1.40 13.31 -22.38
C ASP A 271 0.35 12.62 -21.50
N LYS A 272 -0.88 12.48 -21.99
CA LYS A 272 -1.79 11.44 -21.46
C LYS A 272 -1.17 10.11 -21.87
N PRO A 273 -0.76 9.23 -20.93
CA PRO A 273 -1.39 8.97 -19.64
C PRO A 273 -0.52 9.31 -18.40
N PHE A 274 -0.06 10.57 -18.26
CA PHE A 274 0.58 11.17 -17.07
C PHE A 274 1.59 10.30 -16.31
N PHE A 275 2.60 9.78 -17.00
CA PHE A 275 3.74 9.14 -16.35
C PHE A 275 4.80 10.20 -16.00
N PRO A 276 5.52 10.09 -14.87
CA PRO A 276 6.58 11.04 -14.52
C PRO A 276 7.84 10.87 -15.40
N ASN A 277 8.11 9.64 -15.86
CA ASN A 277 9.25 9.30 -16.71
C ASN A 277 8.97 8.01 -17.50
N LYS A 278 9.92 7.63 -18.37
CA LYS A 278 9.82 6.42 -19.18
C LYS A 278 9.85 5.12 -18.38
N GLU A 279 10.59 5.08 -17.26
CA GLU A 279 10.65 3.90 -16.40
C GLU A 279 9.24 3.53 -15.89
N GLU A 280 8.53 4.49 -15.30
CA GLU A 280 7.16 4.27 -14.82
C GLU A 280 6.19 3.86 -15.94
N LYS A 281 6.39 4.40 -17.15
CA LYS A 281 5.56 4.06 -18.30
C LYS A 281 5.79 2.63 -18.76
N GLU A 282 7.04 2.22 -18.94
CA GLU A 282 7.38 0.85 -19.35
C GLU A 282 6.97 -0.15 -18.28
N THR A 283 7.27 0.13 -17.01
CA THR A 283 6.85 -0.71 -15.88
C THR A 283 5.34 -0.84 -15.84
N THR A 284 4.59 0.27 -15.89
CA THR A 284 3.11 0.20 -15.78
C THR A 284 2.46 -0.45 -17.01
N LEU A 285 2.82 -0.02 -18.22
CA LEU A 285 2.08 -0.36 -19.44
C LEU A 285 2.53 -1.67 -20.08
N ASN A 286 3.78 -2.07 -19.85
CA ASN A 286 4.38 -3.23 -20.51
C ASN A 286 4.57 -4.37 -19.50
N TRP A 287 5.42 -4.16 -18.49
CA TRP A 287 5.88 -5.23 -17.60
C TRP A 287 4.86 -5.62 -16.53
N ALA A 288 4.34 -4.67 -15.76
CA ALA A 288 3.31 -4.91 -14.74
C ALA A 288 2.01 -5.46 -15.34
N ASN A 289 1.70 -5.13 -16.60
CA ASN A 289 0.55 -5.71 -17.30
C ASN A 289 0.71 -7.21 -17.59
N GLN A 290 1.94 -7.73 -17.65
CA GLN A 290 2.18 -9.18 -17.72
C GLN A 290 1.91 -9.84 -16.36
N ILE A 291 2.36 -9.22 -15.27
CA ILE A 291 2.04 -9.63 -13.89
C ILE A 291 0.51 -9.66 -13.70
N ASN A 292 -0.17 -8.56 -14.02
CA ASN A 292 -1.64 -8.46 -13.91
C ASN A 292 -2.34 -9.58 -14.67
N LYS A 293 -1.89 -9.88 -15.90
CA LYS A 293 -2.46 -10.96 -16.69
C LYS A 293 -2.34 -12.31 -15.98
N LYS A 294 -1.18 -12.61 -15.39
CA LYS A 294 -0.95 -13.87 -14.66
C LYS A 294 -1.77 -13.94 -13.36
N LEU A 295 -1.99 -12.81 -12.69
CA LEU A 295 -2.89 -12.69 -11.55
C LEU A 295 -4.39 -12.67 -11.93
N GLY A 296 -4.75 -12.75 -13.21
CA GLY A 296 -6.14 -12.65 -13.66
C GLY A 296 -6.76 -11.25 -13.53
N GLN A 297 -5.93 -10.22 -13.43
CA GLN A 297 -6.33 -8.83 -13.18
C GLN A 297 -6.29 -7.98 -14.46
N GLU A 298 -6.91 -6.80 -14.38
CA GLU A 298 -7.10 -5.94 -15.53
C GLU A 298 -5.82 -5.17 -15.89
N LYS A 299 -5.65 -4.91 -17.20
CA LYS A 299 -4.48 -4.18 -17.69
C LYS A 299 -4.62 -2.69 -17.42
N ARG A 300 -3.58 -2.10 -16.85
CA ARG A 300 -3.45 -0.65 -16.71
C ARG A 300 -3.16 -0.02 -18.05
N THR A 301 -3.85 1.07 -18.34
CA THR A 301 -3.63 1.89 -19.54
C THR A 301 -3.03 3.26 -19.18
N ASN A 302 -2.84 3.53 -17.89
CA ASN A 302 -2.39 4.81 -17.39
C ASN A 302 -1.88 4.78 -15.94
N TYR A 303 -1.21 5.88 -15.57
CA TYR A 303 -0.65 6.07 -14.24
C TYR A 303 -1.69 6.47 -13.17
N MET A 304 -2.80 7.10 -13.56
CA MET A 304 -3.79 7.60 -12.59
C MET A 304 -4.50 6.44 -11.89
N LYS A 305 -4.51 6.53 -10.56
CA LYS A 305 -5.06 5.50 -9.68
C LYS A 305 -5.75 6.13 -8.48
N VAL A 306 -6.70 5.39 -7.91
CA VAL A 306 -7.34 5.67 -6.62
C VAL A 306 -7.22 4.40 -5.79
N ASN A 307 -6.78 4.51 -4.55
CA ASN A 307 -6.67 3.35 -3.67
C ASN A 307 -8.06 2.81 -3.29
N TYR A 308 -8.16 1.50 -3.10
CA TYR A 308 -9.32 0.88 -2.46
C TYR A 308 -8.81 -0.13 -1.42
N PRO A 309 -9.47 -0.23 -0.25
CA PRO A 309 -9.07 -1.19 0.76
C PRO A 309 -9.14 -2.62 0.23
N THR A 310 -8.08 -3.39 0.45
CA THR A 310 -8.06 -4.84 0.28
C THR A 310 -8.39 -5.52 1.60
N GLU A 311 -9.36 -6.44 1.57
CA GLU A 311 -9.73 -7.27 2.72
C GLU A 311 -8.73 -8.39 2.96
#